data_AF-A0A3R7FE74-F1
#
_entry.id   AF-A0A3R7FE74-F1
#
_cell.length_a   1.000
_cell.length_b   1.000
_cell.length_c   1.000
_cell.angle_alpha   90.00
_cell.angle_beta   90.00
_cell.angle_gamma   90.00
#
_symmetry.space_group_name_H-M   'P 1'
#
loop_
_entity.id
_entity.type
_entity.pdbx_description
1 polymer ?
#
loop_
_entity_poly.entity_id
_entity_poly.type
_entity_poly.pdbx_seq_one_letter_code
_entity_poly.pdbx_strand_id
1 'polypeptide(L)'
;MGFTGMEAQKDEDLVTDLTGIHHVGSYARIDNLINFENNSASQLLLVGQRRITIDDVHDSDNGPLRVSISAIETPLFDKKNQMIKAYSNEIVAALREIVKMNPLFKEHMQYYSQRIDIHN
;
A
#
# COMPACT_ATOMS: atom_id res chain seq x y z
N MET A 1 28.57 24.96 -4.17
CA MET A 1 27.77 24.94 -2.92
C MET A 1 27.32 23.50 -2.70
N GLY A 2 27.91 22.80 -1.73
CA GLY A 2 27.64 21.38 -1.49
C GLY A 2 26.31 21.15 -0.78
N PHE A 3 25.61 20.09 -1.15
CA PHE A 3 24.42 19.59 -0.46
C PHE A 3 24.85 18.81 0.78
N THR A 4 25.09 19.51 1.90
CA THR A 4 25.46 18.93 3.20
C THR A 4 24.25 18.58 4.08
N GLY A 5 23.12 18.19 3.47
CA GLY A 5 21.84 18.01 4.18
C GLY A 5 21.34 16.56 4.34
N MET A 6 21.91 15.58 3.64
CA MET A 6 21.34 14.22 3.59
C MET A 6 21.88 13.25 4.66
N GLU A 7 23.01 13.55 5.32
CA GLU A 7 23.56 12.63 6.34
C GLU A 7 22.85 12.74 7.69
N ALA A 8 22.31 13.92 8.04
CA ALA A 8 21.65 14.14 9.33
C ALA A 8 20.21 13.60 9.39
N GLN A 9 19.57 13.34 8.24
CA GLN A 9 18.15 12.97 8.19
C GLN A 9 17.90 11.46 8.27
N LYS A 10 18.96 10.65 8.22
CA LYS A 10 18.86 9.19 8.15
C LYS A 10 18.38 8.56 9.46
N ASP A 11 18.66 9.20 10.59
CA ASP A 11 18.23 8.75 11.93
C ASP A 11 16.83 9.27 12.30
N GLU A 12 16.39 10.42 11.78
CA GLU A 12 15.08 11.00 12.12
C GLU A 12 13.90 10.24 11.48
N ASP A 13 14.09 9.67 10.29
CA ASP A 13 13.06 8.88 9.59
C ASP A 13 13.07 7.39 9.96
N LEU A 14 14.02 6.94 10.80
CA LEU A 14 14.09 5.55 11.22
C LEU A 14 12.99 5.28 12.26
N VAL A 15 11.95 4.56 11.84
CA VAL A 15 10.92 4.13 12.77
C VAL A 15 11.48 3.02 13.65
N THR A 16 11.70 3.34 14.93
CA THR A 16 12.25 2.43 15.94
C THR A 16 11.19 1.90 16.89
N ASP A 17 10.02 2.54 16.96
CA ASP A 17 8.94 2.17 17.88
C ASP A 17 7.58 2.06 17.17
N LEU A 18 6.71 1.19 17.70
CA LEU A 18 5.38 0.92 17.14
C LEU A 18 4.35 2.01 17.40
N THR A 19 4.63 2.97 18.28
CA THR A 19 3.67 4.02 18.67
C THR A 19 3.16 4.85 17.47
N GLY A 20 3.97 4.95 16.40
CA GLY A 20 3.61 5.64 15.15
C GLY A 20 3.09 4.74 14.02
N ILE A 21 2.99 3.42 14.20
CA ILE A 21 2.68 2.47 13.13
C ILE A 21 1.29 1.84 13.33
N HIS A 22 0.54 1.70 12.24
CA HIS A 22 -0.72 0.96 12.25
C HIS A 22 -0.50 -0.54 12.49
N HIS A 23 -1.28 -1.11 13.41
CA HIS A 23 -1.26 -2.55 13.71
C HIS A 23 -1.56 -3.45 12.49
N VAL A 24 -2.36 -2.96 11.53
CA VAL A 24 -2.68 -3.67 10.29
C VAL A 24 -1.92 -3.03 9.14
N GLY A 25 -1.16 -3.85 8.41
CA GLY A 25 -0.37 -3.45 7.25
C GLY A 25 -0.66 -4.28 6.00
N SER A 26 0.10 -4.01 4.93
CA SER A 26 0.09 -4.78 3.68
C SER A 26 1.45 -5.42 3.46
N TYR A 27 1.48 -6.74 3.28
CA TYR A 27 2.67 -7.45 2.85
C TYR A 27 2.90 -7.15 1.37
N ALA A 28 3.97 -6.42 1.07
CA ALA A 28 4.32 -6.01 -0.28
C ALA A 28 5.63 -6.65 -0.74
N ARG A 29 5.70 -6.97 -2.03
CA ARG A 29 6.90 -7.44 -2.71
C ARG A 29 7.52 -6.30 -3.51
N ILE A 30 8.84 -6.16 -3.45
CA ILE A 30 9.59 -5.26 -4.34
C ILE A 30 9.56 -5.85 -5.74
N ASP A 31 8.99 -5.11 -6.69
CA ASP A 31 8.87 -5.52 -8.08
C ASP A 31 9.94 -4.86 -8.96
N ASN A 32 10.29 -3.60 -8.68
CA ASN A 32 11.34 -2.89 -9.38
C ASN A 32 12.08 -1.91 -8.44
N LEU A 33 13.36 -1.72 -8.67
CA LEU A 33 14.24 -0.80 -7.96
C LEU A 33 15.06 -0.02 -8.99
N ILE A 34 14.83 1.28 -9.06
CA ILE A 34 15.52 2.20 -9.96
C ILE A 34 16.42 3.09 -9.11
N ASN A 35 17.72 3.06 -9.37
CA ASN A 35 18.68 3.93 -8.71
C ASN A 35 18.98 5.13 -9.59
N PHE A 36 18.90 6.34 -9.02
CA PHE A 36 19.31 7.54 -9.71
C PHE A 36 20.78 7.83 -9.38
N GLU A 37 21.64 7.78 -10.39
CA GLU A 37 23.11 7.95 -10.26
C GLU A 37 23.51 9.31 -9.66
N ASN A 38 22.62 10.31 -9.73
CA ASN A 38 22.97 11.70 -9.45
C ASN A 38 22.50 12.21 -8.07
N ASN A 39 21.70 11.45 -7.30
CA ASN A 39 21.04 12.03 -6.11
C ASN A 39 20.82 11.09 -4.93
N SER A 40 21.56 9.98 -4.83
CA SER A 40 21.45 9.00 -3.72
C SER A 40 20.02 8.47 -3.47
N ALA A 41 19.10 8.73 -4.40
CA ALA A 41 17.69 8.43 -4.30
C ALA A 41 17.40 7.18 -5.12
N SER A 42 16.66 6.26 -4.51
CA SER A 42 16.20 5.05 -5.16
C SER A 42 14.68 5.06 -5.19
N GLN A 43 14.10 4.81 -6.36
CA GLN A 43 12.67 4.59 -6.51
C GLN A 43 12.37 3.10 -6.43
N LEU A 44 11.41 2.74 -5.56
CA LEU A 44 10.95 1.37 -5.38
C LEU A 44 9.51 1.25 -5.89
N LEU A 45 9.28 0.25 -6.73
CA LEU A 45 7.93 -0.20 -7.08
C LEU A 45 7.57 -1.38 -6.17
N LEU A 46 6.52 -1.21 -5.37
CA LEU A 46 6.02 -2.20 -4.43
C LEU A 46 4.67 -2.72 -4.89
N VAL A 47 4.47 -4.04 -4.82
CA VAL A 47 3.20 -4.69 -5.14
C VAL A 47 2.66 -5.34 -3.86
N GLY A 48 1.54 -4.83 -3.37
CA GLY A 48 0.82 -5.40 -2.23
C GLY A 48 0.21 -6.77 -2.57
N GLN A 49 0.41 -7.74 -1.69
CA GLN A 49 -0.08 -9.11 -1.87
C GLN A 49 -1.24 -9.45 -0.93
N ARG A 50 -1.10 -9.15 0.37
CA ARG A 50 -2.11 -9.49 1.37
C ARG A 50 -2.03 -8.56 2.58
N ARG A 51 -3.12 -8.49 3.35
CA ARG A 51 -3.14 -7.79 4.64
C ARG A 51 -2.49 -8.64 5.72
N ILE A 52 -1.75 -7.97 6.59
CA ILE A 52 -1.02 -8.58 7.69
C ILE A 52 -1.25 -7.80 8.98
N THR A 53 -1.11 -8.47 10.11
CA THR A 53 -1.10 -7.89 11.45
C THR A 53 0.29 -8.01 12.05
N ILE A 54 0.69 -6.99 12.80
CA ILE A 54 1.93 -7.00 13.57
C ILE A 54 1.65 -7.71 14.89
N ASP A 55 2.30 -8.85 15.12
CA ASP A 55 2.07 -9.65 16.34
C ASP A 55 3.06 -9.31 17.44
N ASP A 56 4.33 -9.13 17.07
CA ASP A 56 5.43 -8.91 18.01
C ASP A 56 6.56 -8.10 17.38
N VAL A 57 7.32 -7.38 18.20
CA VAL A 57 8.46 -6.57 17.77
C VAL A 57 9.74 -7.27 18.14
N HIS A 58 10.66 -7.35 17.18
CA HIS A 58 12.04 -7.74 17.44
C HIS A 58 12.89 -6.48 17.56
N ASP A 59 13.68 -6.42 18.63
CA ASP A 59 14.49 -5.25 18.94
C ASP A 59 15.48 -4.94 17.81
N SER A 60 15.57 -3.66 17.47
CA SER A 60 16.34 -3.17 16.32
C SER A 60 17.67 -2.59 16.77
N ASP A 61 18.58 -3.46 17.21
CA ASP A 61 19.86 -3.05 17.79
C ASP A 61 20.76 -2.26 16.82
N ASN A 62 20.56 -2.39 15.49
CA ASN A 62 21.35 -1.65 14.48
C ASN A 62 20.72 -1.63 13.07
N GLY A 63 19.41 -1.43 12.92
CA GLY A 63 18.75 -1.48 11.61
C GLY A 63 17.26 -1.12 11.60
N PRO A 64 16.56 -1.30 10.46
CA PRO A 64 15.12 -1.04 10.40
C PRO A 64 14.35 -1.98 11.33
N LEU A 65 13.25 -1.48 11.90
CA LEU A 65 12.35 -2.24 12.77
C LEU A 65 11.95 -3.58 12.13
N ARG A 66 12.15 -4.66 12.88
CA ARG A 66 11.75 -6.00 12.46
C ARG A 66 10.59 -6.46 13.32
N VAL A 67 9.57 -7.00 12.68
CA VAL A 67 8.36 -7.44 13.37
C VAL A 67 7.98 -8.84 12.92
N SER A 68 7.43 -9.63 13.85
CA SER A 68 6.68 -10.83 13.53
C SER A 68 5.32 -10.44 12.98
N ILE A 69 4.89 -11.12 11.92
CA ILE A 69 3.63 -10.82 11.24
C ILE A 69 2.77 -12.08 11.07
N SER A 70 1.46 -11.89 11.20
CA SER A 70 0.44 -12.90 10.86
C SER A 70 -0.38 -12.45 9.66
N ALA A 71 -0.87 -13.41 8.88
CA ALA A 71 -1.71 -13.13 7.72
C ALA A 71 -3.17 -13.00 8.15
N ILE A 72 -3.84 -11.94 7.70
CA ILE A 72 -5.28 -11.78 7.90
C ILE A 72 -6.01 -12.56 6.81
N GLU A 73 -6.64 -13.68 7.19
CA GLU A 73 -7.47 -14.44 6.27
C GLU A 73 -8.69 -13.62 5.86
N THR A 74 -8.87 -13.46 4.55
CA THR A 74 -10.05 -12.82 4.00
C THR A 74 -11.00 -13.93 3.56
N PRO A 75 -12.23 -14.00 4.11
CA PRO A 75 -13.18 -15.02 3.72
C PRO A 75 -13.47 -14.93 2.22
N LEU A 76 -13.74 -16.08 1.59
CA LEU A 76 -14.09 -16.13 0.19
C LEU A 76 -15.37 -15.32 -0.08
N PHE A 77 -15.39 -14.61 -1.21
CA PHE A 77 -16.52 -13.81 -1.63
C PHE A 77 -17.76 -14.68 -1.84
N ASP A 78 -18.80 -14.47 -1.02
CA ASP A 78 -20.09 -15.11 -1.21
C ASP A 78 -20.93 -14.37 -2.26
N LYS A 79 -20.95 -14.92 -3.48
CA LYS A 79 -21.72 -14.40 -4.61
C LYS A 79 -23.24 -14.39 -4.38
N LYS A 80 -23.73 -15.22 -3.46
CA LYS A 80 -25.18 -15.34 -3.18
C LYS A 80 -25.65 -14.35 -2.13
N ASN A 81 -24.73 -13.72 -1.41
CA ASN A 81 -25.08 -12.74 -0.39
C ASN A 81 -25.59 -11.45 -1.04
N GLN A 82 -26.90 -11.22 -0.93
CA GLN A 82 -27.56 -10.05 -1.51
C GLN A 82 -27.07 -8.73 -0.92
N MET A 83 -26.67 -8.70 0.36
CA MET A 83 -26.13 -7.50 0.99
C MET A 83 -24.78 -7.12 0.39
N ILE A 84 -23.88 -8.10 0.23
CA ILE A 84 -22.58 -7.87 -0.40
C ILE A 84 -22.77 -7.38 -1.84
N LYS A 85 -23.69 -7.99 -2.60
CA LYS A 85 -24.03 -7.55 -3.97
C LYS A 85 -24.57 -6.11 -4.00
N ALA A 86 -25.49 -5.78 -3.10
CA ALA A 86 -26.07 -4.44 -3.02
C ALA A 86 -25.00 -3.38 -2.70
N TYR A 87 -24.13 -3.63 -1.71
CA TYR A 87 -23.04 -2.71 -1.37
C TYR A 87 -22.03 -2.56 -2.49
N SER A 88 -21.63 -3.66 -3.15
CA SER A 88 -20.73 -3.58 -4.31
C SER A 88 -21.32 -2.74 -5.44
N ASN A 89 -22.62 -2.89 -5.72
CA ASN A 89 -23.30 -2.09 -6.73
C ASN A 89 -23.34 -0.59 -6.35
N GLU A 90 -23.59 -0.28 -5.08
CA GLU A 90 -23.61 1.10 -4.58
C GLU A 90 -22.23 1.75 -4.67
N ILE A 91 -21.17 1.03 -4.26
CA ILE A 91 -19.78 1.49 -4.36
C ILE A 91 -19.43 1.79 -5.82
N VAL A 92 -19.80 0.89 -6.75
CA VAL A 92 -19.55 1.09 -8.18
C VAL A 92 -20.34 2.29 -8.73
N ALA A 93 -21.58 2.49 -8.29
CA ALA A 93 -22.39 3.64 -8.69
C ALA A 93 -21.75 4.96 -8.22
N ALA A 94 -21.36 5.05 -6.94
CA ALA A 94 -20.69 6.21 -6.37
C ALA A 94 -19.35 6.51 -7.08
N LEU A 95 -18.53 5.48 -7.36
CA LEU A 95 -17.29 5.66 -8.11
C LEU A 95 -17.54 6.22 -9.52
N ARG A 96 -18.59 5.75 -10.21
CA ARG A 96 -18.98 6.28 -11.54
C ARG A 96 -19.38 7.74 -11.49
N GLU A 97 -20.05 8.18 -10.43
CA GLU A 97 -20.40 9.59 -10.24
C GLU A 97 -19.17 10.46 -10.01
N ILE A 98 -18.22 10.01 -9.18
CA ILE A 98 -16.95 10.71 -8.94
C ILE A 98 -16.15 10.89 -10.24
N VAL A 99 -16.07 9.84 -11.05
CA VAL A 99 -15.37 9.89 -12.35
C VAL A 99 -16.01 10.90 -13.31
N LYS A 100 -17.33 11.08 -13.25
CA LYS A 100 -18.03 12.09 -14.07
C LYS A 100 -17.78 13.52 -13.60
N MET A 101 -17.52 13.73 -12.30
CA MET A 101 -17.30 15.06 -11.73
C MET A 101 -15.92 15.64 -12.06
N ASN A 102 -14.89 14.81 -12.22
CA ASN A 102 -13.55 15.29 -12.57
C ASN A 102 -12.86 14.39 -13.62
N PRO A 103 -12.68 14.89 -14.86
CA PRO A 103 -12.09 14.13 -15.97
C PRO A 103 -10.67 13.59 -15.72
N LEU A 104 -9.89 14.18 -14.80
CA LEU A 104 -8.56 13.68 -14.43
C LEU A 104 -8.64 12.30 -13.75
N PHE A 105 -9.75 11.97 -13.07
CA PHE A 105 -9.95 10.64 -12.47
C PHE A 105 -10.25 9.55 -13.50
N LYS A 106 -10.63 9.93 -14.73
CA LYS A 106 -10.93 8.98 -15.80
C LYS A 106 -9.67 8.23 -16.25
N GLU A 107 -8.54 8.93 -16.32
CA GLU A 107 -7.24 8.33 -16.67
C GLU A 107 -6.73 7.40 -15.57
N HIS A 108 -6.81 7.82 -14.30
CA HIS A 108 -6.44 6.98 -13.15
C HIS A 108 -7.34 5.74 -13.01
N MET A 109 -8.66 5.85 -13.22
CA MET A 109 -9.56 4.69 -13.18
C MET A 109 -9.38 3.73 -14.35
N GLN A 110 -9.00 4.20 -15.55
CA GLN A 110 -8.68 3.30 -16.66
C GLN A 110 -7.51 2.36 -16.33
N TYR A 111 -6.50 2.84 -15.60
CA TYR A 111 -5.38 2.02 -15.13
C TYR A 111 -5.84 0.89 -14.17
N TYR A 112 -6.76 1.20 -13.25
CA TYR A 112 -7.27 0.20 -12.29
C TYR A 112 -8.31 -0.74 -12.90
N SER A 113 -9.17 -0.26 -13.79
CA SER A 113 -10.20 -1.08 -14.45
C SER A 113 -9.60 -2.17 -15.35
N GLN A 114 -8.40 -1.99 -15.89
CA GLN A 114 -7.71 -3.05 -16.64
C GLN A 114 -7.27 -4.24 -15.77
N ARG A 115 -7.24 -4.06 -14.43
CA ARG A 115 -6.84 -5.10 -13.48
C ARG A 115 -8.01 -5.72 -12.72
N ILE A 116 -9.20 -5.14 -12.83
CA ILE A 116 -10.43 -5.69 -12.25
C ILE A 116 -11.19 -6.35 -13.41
N ASP A 117 -10.97 -7.65 -13.61
CA ASP A 117 -11.80 -8.43 -14.52
C ASP A 117 -13.16 -8.65 -13.85
N ILE A 118 -14.17 -7.87 -14.25
CA ILE A 118 -15.55 -7.96 -13.74
C ILE A 118 -16.36 -8.99 -14.55
N HIS A 119 -15.74 -10.09 -14.94
CA HIS A 119 -16.43 -11.24 -15.51
C HIS A 119 -16.29 -12.42 -14.57
N ASN A 120 -17.27 -12.55 -13.65
CA ASN A 120 -18.00 -13.79 -13.35
C ASN A 120 -18.96 -13.60 -12.17
#